data_AF-A0A1V6U285-F1
#
_entry.id   AF-A0A1V6U285-F1
#
_cell.length_a   1.000
_cell.length_b   1.000
_cell.length_c   1.000
_cell.angle_alpha   90.00
_cell.angle_beta   90.00
_cell.angle_gamma   90.00
#
_symmetry.space_group_name_H-M   'P 1'
#
loop_
_entity.id
_entity.type
_entity.pdbx_description
1 polymer ?
#
loop_
_entity_poly.entity_id
_entity_poly.type
_entity_poly.pdbx_seq_one_letter_code
_entity_poly.pdbx_strand_id
1 'polypeptide(L)'
;MPNPEPARSPYQKSFQKECRVFAKEAEALADYARKYPENDEDKQNSDIHRGLISLWSQIARVKDTGLNMVAETPRCSLVLEERSYWFIRDLADQTEFEDECDEVEAHLESLAIKVEGREIENLWLAGFLESMALHVQDRFHV
;
A
#
# COMPACT_ATOMS: atom_id res chain seq x y z
N MET A 1 30.14 8.34 -18.61
CA MET A 1 29.11 7.38 -19.03
C MET A 1 28.29 7.04 -17.79
N PRO A 2 26.96 7.17 -17.79
CA PRO A 2 26.17 6.67 -16.67
C PRO A 2 26.24 5.14 -16.73
N ASN A 3 26.66 4.52 -15.63
CA ASN A 3 26.54 3.08 -15.45
C ASN A 3 25.06 2.72 -15.67
N PRO A 4 24.70 1.80 -16.57
CA PRO A 4 23.34 1.30 -16.59
C PRO A 4 23.06 0.72 -15.20
N GLU A 5 21.99 1.20 -14.54
CA GLU A 5 21.48 0.54 -13.35
C GLU A 5 21.39 -0.97 -13.64
N PRO A 6 21.82 -1.85 -12.71
CA PRO A 6 21.64 -3.28 -12.88
C PRO A 6 20.19 -3.52 -13.28
N ALA A 7 19.96 -4.24 -14.38
CA ALA A 7 18.62 -4.48 -14.88
C ALA A 7 17.78 -5.11 -13.76
N ARG A 8 16.82 -4.36 -13.20
CA ARG A 8 15.94 -4.82 -12.11
C ARG A 8 15.31 -6.15 -12.53
N SER A 9 15.26 -7.10 -11.61
CA SER A 9 14.66 -8.40 -11.88
C SER A 9 13.19 -8.24 -12.29
N PRO A 10 12.63 -9.16 -13.09
CA PRO A 10 11.20 -9.13 -13.42
C PRO A 10 10.31 -9.07 -12.17
N TYR A 11 10.70 -9.77 -11.09
CA TYR A 11 9.98 -9.77 -9.82
C TYR A 11 10.05 -8.42 -9.09
N GLN A 12 11.22 -7.79 -9.05
CA GLN A 12 11.36 -6.44 -8.49
C GLN A 12 10.52 -5.42 -9.28
N LYS A 13 10.47 -5.55 -10.60
CA LYS A 13 9.62 -4.70 -11.45
C LYS A 13 8.13 -4.91 -11.17
N SER A 14 7.70 -6.16 -11.00
CA SER A 14 6.30 -6.49 -10.69
C SER A 14 5.90 -5.95 -9.32
N PHE A 15 6.71 -6.18 -8.29
CA PHE A 15 6.47 -5.63 -6.95
C PHE A 15 6.34 -4.10 -6.98
N GLN A 16 7.36 -3.42 -7.54
CA GLN A 16 7.33 -1.96 -7.65
C GLN A 16 6.17 -1.45 -8.51
N LYS A 17 5.69 -2.22 -9.49
CA LYS A 17 4.50 -1.86 -10.28
C LYS A 17 3.26 -1.89 -9.39
N GLU A 18 3.06 -2.94 -8.59
CA GLU A 18 1.89 -3.03 -7.71
C GLU A 18 1.93 -1.96 -6.60
N CYS A 19 3.13 -1.60 -6.09
CA CYS A 19 3.29 -0.45 -5.18
C CYS A 19 2.87 0.88 -5.83
N ARG A 20 3.23 1.12 -7.11
CA ARG A 20 2.79 2.32 -7.85
C ARG A 20 1.28 2.36 -8.03
N VAL A 21 0.68 1.21 -8.34
CA VAL A 21 -0.78 1.11 -8.51
C VAL A 21 -1.46 1.44 -7.18
N PHE A 22 -0.99 0.84 -6.08
CA PHE A 22 -1.51 1.14 -4.75
C PHE A 22 -1.41 2.62 -4.39
N ALA A 23 -0.22 3.21 -4.50
CA ALA A 23 0.00 4.62 -4.17
C ALA A 23 -0.89 5.55 -5.01
N LYS A 24 -0.98 5.29 -6.33
CA LYS A 24 -1.82 6.09 -7.24
C LYS A 24 -3.31 5.96 -6.93
N GLU A 25 -3.79 4.77 -6.60
CA GLU A 25 -5.18 4.57 -6.18
C GLU A 25 -5.47 5.28 -4.86
N ALA A 26 -4.53 5.25 -3.91
CA ALA A 26 -4.66 5.91 -2.61
C ALA A 26 -4.70 7.44 -2.75
N GLU A 27 -3.79 8.02 -3.56
CA GLU A 27 -3.81 9.44 -3.92
C GLU A 27 -5.12 9.84 -4.60
N ALA A 28 -5.57 9.07 -5.59
CA ALA A 28 -6.81 9.37 -6.31
C ALA A 28 -8.03 9.32 -5.39
N LEU A 29 -8.06 8.38 -4.44
CA LEU A 29 -9.12 8.28 -3.44
C LEU A 29 -9.07 9.43 -2.43
N ALA A 30 -7.87 9.83 -2.00
CA ALA A 30 -7.68 10.98 -1.12
C ALA A 30 -8.14 12.29 -1.78
N ASP A 31 -7.77 12.51 -3.04
CA ASP A 31 -8.23 13.66 -3.84
C ASP A 31 -9.74 13.65 -4.03
N TYR A 32 -10.34 12.47 -4.17
CA TYR A 32 -11.79 12.34 -4.23
C TYR A 32 -12.44 12.70 -2.89
N ALA A 33 -11.95 12.15 -1.79
CA ALA A 33 -12.46 12.43 -0.44
C ALA A 33 -12.35 13.91 -0.06
N ARG A 34 -11.27 14.60 -0.47
CA ARG A 34 -11.12 16.06 -0.27
C ARG A 34 -12.17 16.91 -0.96
N LYS A 35 -12.65 16.48 -2.14
CA LYS A 35 -13.68 17.22 -2.88
C LYS A 35 -15.03 17.17 -2.17
N TYR A 36 -15.23 16.19 -1.30
CA TYR A 36 -16.45 15.94 -0.57
C TYR A 36 -16.12 15.77 0.92
N PRO A 37 -15.71 16.83 1.62
CA PRO A 37 -15.17 16.73 2.98
C PRO A 37 -16.20 16.23 3.99
N GLU A 38 -17.49 16.50 3.75
CA GLU A 38 -18.62 16.00 4.52
C GLU A 38 -19.00 14.59 4.07
N ASN A 39 -19.36 13.71 5.01
CA ASN A 39 -19.77 12.33 4.74
C ASN A 39 -21.30 12.16 4.62
N ASP A 40 -22.01 13.26 4.38
CA ASP A 40 -23.46 13.33 4.43
C ASP A 40 -24.14 12.77 3.16
N GLU A 41 -23.46 12.82 2.02
CA GLU A 41 -24.02 12.34 0.75
C GLU A 41 -23.76 10.85 0.52
N ASP A 42 -24.85 10.07 0.35
CA ASP A 42 -24.81 8.61 0.19
C ASP A 42 -23.91 8.15 -0.96
N LYS A 43 -23.95 8.86 -2.10
CA LYS A 43 -23.22 8.46 -3.31
C LYS A 43 -21.72 8.57 -3.12
N GLN A 44 -21.25 9.69 -2.59
CA GLN A 44 -19.84 9.98 -2.34
C GLN A 44 -19.28 9.00 -1.33
N ASN A 45 -20.03 8.76 -0.25
CA ASN A 45 -19.67 7.81 0.78
C ASN A 45 -19.56 6.37 0.23
N SER A 46 -20.50 5.96 -0.63
CA SER A 46 -20.45 4.66 -1.32
C SER A 46 -19.27 4.53 -2.29
N ASP A 47 -18.96 5.59 -3.05
CA ASP A 47 -17.81 5.62 -3.95
C ASP A 47 -16.48 5.54 -3.17
N ILE A 48 -16.40 6.22 -2.03
CA ILE A 48 -15.24 6.15 -1.12
C ILE A 48 -15.09 4.74 -0.55
N HIS A 49 -16.17 4.15 -0.04
CA HIS A 49 -16.18 2.79 0.47
C HIS A 49 -15.66 1.80 -0.58
N ARG A 50 -16.15 1.89 -1.82
CA ARG A 50 -15.66 1.05 -2.92
C ARG A 50 -14.16 1.26 -3.20
N GLY A 51 -13.69 2.51 -3.11
CA GLY A 51 -12.27 2.84 -3.23
C GLY A 51 -11.42 2.14 -2.17
N LEU A 52 -11.88 2.13 -0.91
CA LEU A 52 -11.19 1.44 0.18
C LEU A 52 -11.11 -0.07 -0.02
N ILE A 53 -12.18 -0.70 -0.51
CA ILE A 53 -12.16 -2.12 -0.86
C ILE A 53 -11.19 -2.42 -2.03
N SER A 54 -11.07 -1.50 -2.99
CA SER A 54 -10.07 -1.61 -4.07
C SER A 54 -8.65 -1.59 -3.49
N LEU A 55 -8.36 -0.62 -2.62
CA LEU A 55 -7.06 -0.51 -1.96
C LEU A 55 -6.75 -1.73 -1.10
N TRP A 56 -7.74 -2.26 -0.38
CA TRP A 56 -7.59 -3.48 0.40
C TRP A 56 -7.22 -4.68 -0.47
N SER A 57 -7.85 -4.82 -1.64
CA SER A 57 -7.46 -5.85 -2.62
C SER A 57 -6.08 -5.60 -3.22
N GLN A 58 -5.68 -4.34 -3.36
CA GLN A 58 -4.41 -3.96 -3.97
C GLN A 58 -3.23 -4.13 -3.01
N ILE A 59 -3.39 -3.90 -1.70
CA ILE A 59 -2.32 -4.17 -0.72
C ILE A 59 -2.01 -5.67 -0.63
N ALA A 60 -3.01 -6.55 -0.72
CA ALA A 60 -2.79 -7.99 -0.81
C ALA A 60 -1.90 -8.37 -2.01
N ARG A 61 -2.08 -7.69 -3.17
CA ARG A 61 -1.21 -7.87 -4.34
C ARG A 61 0.21 -7.36 -4.11
N VAL A 62 0.36 -6.26 -3.39
CA VAL A 62 1.68 -5.74 -2.98
C VAL A 62 2.38 -6.77 -2.09
N LYS A 63 1.68 -7.32 -1.09
CA LYS A 63 2.19 -8.38 -0.22
C LYS A 63 2.64 -9.61 -1.04
N ASP A 64 1.76 -10.15 -1.87
CA ASP A 64 2.05 -11.33 -2.70
C ASP A 64 3.26 -11.09 -3.62
N THR A 65 3.33 -9.95 -4.29
CA THR A 65 4.44 -9.65 -5.21
C THR A 65 5.74 -9.36 -4.46
N GLY A 66 5.68 -8.80 -3.26
CA GLY A 66 6.83 -8.62 -2.38
C GLY A 66 7.42 -9.94 -1.92
N LEU A 67 6.59 -10.86 -1.43
CA LEU A 67 7.00 -12.20 -1.03
C LEU A 67 7.60 -12.99 -2.21
N ASN A 68 6.97 -12.92 -3.38
CA ASN A 68 7.52 -13.52 -4.60
C ASN A 68 8.87 -12.91 -4.99
N MET A 69 9.05 -11.59 -4.84
CA MET A 69 10.33 -10.93 -5.11
C MET A 69 11.43 -11.43 -4.18
N VAL A 70 11.15 -11.57 -2.88
CA VAL A 70 12.11 -12.08 -1.89
C VAL A 70 12.48 -13.53 -2.19
N ALA A 71 11.49 -14.38 -2.48
CA ALA A 71 11.71 -15.80 -2.76
C ALA A 71 12.57 -16.03 -4.02
N GLU A 72 12.24 -15.32 -5.11
CA GLU A 72 12.84 -15.56 -6.43
C GLU A 72 14.13 -14.75 -6.62
N THR A 73 14.22 -13.58 -5.98
CA THR A 73 15.36 -12.67 -6.14
C THR A 73 15.89 -12.12 -4.81
N PRO A 74 16.35 -12.99 -3.88
CA PRO A 74 16.78 -12.62 -2.52
C PRO A 74 18.05 -11.76 -2.46
N ARG A 75 18.64 -11.42 -3.62
CA ARG A 75 19.84 -10.60 -3.79
C ARG A 75 19.57 -9.33 -4.62
N CYS A 76 18.31 -8.99 -4.87
CA CYS A 76 17.98 -7.72 -5.51
C CYS A 76 18.27 -6.54 -4.55
N SER A 77 18.40 -5.34 -5.09
CA SER A 77 18.83 -4.16 -4.30
C SER A 77 17.90 -3.88 -3.12
N LEU A 78 16.58 -3.86 -3.36
CA LEU A 78 15.57 -3.62 -2.32
C LEU A 78 15.68 -4.62 -1.16
N VAL A 79 15.93 -5.90 -1.47
CA VAL A 79 16.05 -6.96 -0.45
C VAL A 79 17.37 -6.84 0.32
N LEU A 80 18.43 -6.41 -0.35
CA LEU A 80 19.75 -6.25 0.27
C LEU A 80 19.84 -4.98 1.14
N GLU A 81 19.14 -3.92 0.77
CA GLU A 81 19.11 -2.65 1.49
C GLU A 81 18.51 -2.82 2.90
N GLU A 82 17.43 -3.58 3.03
CA GLU A 82 16.76 -3.79 4.33
C GLU A 82 16.51 -5.28 4.61
N ARG A 83 17.58 -6.06 4.70
CA ARG A 83 17.47 -7.51 4.84
C ARG A 83 16.67 -7.96 6.08
N SER A 84 16.64 -7.20 7.17
CA SER A 84 15.81 -7.53 8.34
C SER A 84 14.32 -7.35 8.11
N TYR A 85 13.92 -6.51 7.17
CA TYR A 85 12.53 -6.23 6.86
C TYR A 85 11.88 -7.38 6.07
N TRP A 86 12.66 -7.98 5.16
CA TRP A 86 12.20 -8.99 4.21
C TRP A 86 12.32 -10.44 4.68
N PHE A 87 13.07 -10.70 5.76
CA PHE A 87 13.34 -12.06 6.22
C PHE A 87 12.90 -12.24 7.68
N ILE A 88 12.30 -13.40 7.94
CA ILE A 88 11.83 -13.77 9.27
C ILE A 88 13.00 -13.71 10.25
N ARG A 89 12.79 -13.01 11.37
CA ARG A 89 13.75 -12.96 12.49
C ARG A 89 13.64 -14.26 13.28
N ASP A 90 14.72 -14.74 13.91
CA ASP A 90 14.80 -16.06 14.58
C ASP A 90 13.66 -16.38 15.60
N LEU A 91 12.87 -15.38 16.02
CA LEU A 91 11.77 -15.49 16.98
C LEU A 91 10.41 -15.04 16.43
N ALA A 92 10.30 -14.74 15.13
CA ALA A 92 9.06 -14.29 14.49
C ALA A 92 8.48 -15.40 13.60
N ASP A 93 7.15 -15.41 13.46
CA ASP A 93 6.45 -16.28 12.51
C ASP A 93 6.24 -15.60 11.14
N GLN A 94 6.47 -14.28 11.06
CA GLN A 94 6.26 -13.43 9.88
C GLN A 94 7.41 -12.42 9.70
N THR A 95 7.50 -11.85 8.51
CA THR A 95 8.43 -10.75 8.19
C THR A 95 7.85 -9.40 8.58
N GLU A 96 8.70 -8.40 8.88
CA GLU A 96 8.21 -7.03 9.15
C GLU A 96 7.44 -6.44 7.94
N PHE A 97 7.77 -6.87 6.72
CA PHE A 97 7.00 -6.54 5.51
C PHE A 97 5.59 -7.11 5.53
N GLU A 98 5.43 -8.38 5.92
CA GLU A 98 4.11 -9.00 6.03
C GLU A 98 3.28 -8.35 7.13
N ASP A 99 3.89 -8.09 8.29
CA ASP A 99 3.23 -7.40 9.41
C ASP A 99 2.71 -6.03 8.97
N GLU A 100 3.53 -5.25 8.26
CA GLU A 100 3.12 -3.94 7.75
C GLU A 100 1.97 -4.04 6.73
N CYS A 101 2.01 -5.03 5.83
CA CYS A 101 0.91 -5.25 4.89
C CYS A 101 -0.38 -5.62 5.63
N ASP A 102 -0.30 -6.49 6.64
CA ASP A 102 -1.45 -6.93 7.44
C ASP A 102 -2.02 -5.76 8.28
N GLU A 103 -1.16 -4.90 8.82
CA GLU A 103 -1.59 -3.66 9.49
C GLU A 103 -2.32 -2.72 8.53
N VAL A 104 -1.81 -2.52 7.31
CA VAL A 104 -2.48 -1.71 6.29
C VAL A 104 -3.83 -2.32 5.89
N GLU A 105 -3.90 -3.64 5.72
CA GLU A 105 -5.15 -4.35 5.45
C GLU A 105 -6.20 -4.10 6.54
N ALA A 106 -5.83 -4.28 7.81
CA ALA A 106 -6.71 -4.06 8.94
C ALA A 106 -7.18 -2.60 9.05
N HIS A 107 -6.30 -1.64 8.78
CA HIS A 107 -6.68 -0.23 8.76
C HIS A 107 -7.67 0.09 7.63
N LEU A 108 -7.46 -0.43 6.42
CA LEU A 108 -8.35 -0.23 5.28
C LEU A 108 -9.73 -0.85 5.53
N GLU A 109 -9.79 -2.06 6.09
CA GLU A 109 -11.05 -2.69 6.50
C GLU A 109 -11.77 -1.85 7.56
N SER A 110 -11.06 -1.41 8.61
CA SER A 110 -11.64 -0.55 9.66
C SER A 110 -12.16 0.77 9.09
N LEU A 111 -11.45 1.37 8.14
CA LEU A 111 -11.88 2.60 7.47
C LEU A 111 -13.12 2.37 6.61
N ALA A 112 -13.20 1.25 5.89
CA ALA A 112 -14.37 0.92 5.09
C ALA A 112 -15.62 0.84 5.97
N ILE A 113 -15.54 0.13 7.10
CA ILE A 113 -16.64 0.02 8.07
C ILE A 113 -17.05 1.41 8.60
N LYS A 114 -16.08 2.25 8.98
CA LYS A 114 -16.36 3.60 9.50
C LYS A 114 -16.97 4.53 8.44
N VAL A 115 -16.53 4.42 7.19
CA VAL A 115 -17.12 5.17 6.07
C VAL A 115 -18.56 4.72 5.88
N GLU A 116 -18.83 3.42 5.80
CA GLU A 116 -20.19 2.89 5.67
C GLU A 116 -21.11 3.36 6.82
N GLY A 117 -20.60 3.36 8.05
CA GLY A 117 -21.30 3.85 9.24
C GLY A 117 -21.36 5.38 9.39
N ARG A 118 -20.71 6.14 8.49
CA ARG A 118 -20.56 7.61 8.55
C ARG A 118 -19.91 8.09 9.85
N GLU A 119 -19.01 7.28 10.41
CA GLU A 119 -18.32 7.54 11.68
C GLU A 119 -16.99 8.29 11.50
N ILE A 120 -16.65 8.65 10.26
CA ILE A 120 -15.40 9.31 9.92
C ILE A 120 -15.61 10.39 8.86
N GLU A 121 -14.95 11.52 9.04
CA GLU A 121 -14.93 12.60 8.06
C GLU A 121 -14.02 12.24 6.88
N ASN A 122 -14.47 12.57 5.67
CA ASN A 122 -13.72 12.28 4.44
C ASN A 122 -12.37 13.03 4.41
N LEU A 123 -12.27 14.17 5.08
CA LEU A 123 -11.02 14.91 5.18
C LEU A 123 -9.96 14.16 6.01
N TRP A 124 -10.36 13.52 7.11
CA TRP A 124 -9.45 12.70 7.92
C TRP A 124 -8.99 11.47 7.11
N LEU A 125 -9.92 10.84 6.41
CA LEU A 125 -9.62 9.73 5.51
C LEU A 125 -8.61 10.12 4.43
N ALA A 126 -8.77 11.28 3.80
CA ALA A 126 -7.85 11.76 2.77
C ALA A 126 -6.41 11.88 3.31
N GLY A 127 -6.25 12.48 4.50
CA GLY A 127 -4.94 12.62 5.13
C GLY A 127 -4.28 11.26 5.43
N PHE A 128 -5.05 10.28 5.88
CA PHE A 128 -4.56 8.92 6.09
C PHE A 128 -4.08 8.28 4.78
N LEU A 129 -4.90 8.35 3.73
CA LEU A 129 -4.60 7.75 2.42
C LEU A 129 -3.35 8.34 1.77
N GLU A 130 -3.15 9.66 1.89
CA GLU A 130 -1.93 10.32 1.39
C GLU A 130 -0.69 9.93 2.17
N SER A 131 -0.79 9.89 3.50
CA SER A 131 0.34 9.46 4.33
C SER A 131 0.77 8.03 3.96
N MET A 132 -0.20 7.16 3.69
CA MET A 132 0.05 5.79 3.29
C MET A 132 0.64 5.69 1.87
N ALA A 133 0.15 6.49 0.92
CA ALA A 133 0.70 6.56 -0.43
C ALA A 133 2.18 7.03 -0.42
N LEU A 134 2.47 8.11 0.32
CA LEU A 134 3.81 8.66 0.48
C LEU A 134 4.75 7.64 1.12
N HIS A 135 4.31 6.96 2.18
CA HIS A 135 5.10 5.92 2.84
C HIS A 135 5.50 4.80 1.88
N VAL A 136 4.57 4.30 1.07
CA VAL A 136 4.84 3.26 0.05
C VAL A 136 5.81 3.77 -1.03
N GLN A 137 5.61 5.01 -1.50
CA GLN A 137 6.48 5.65 -2.49
C GLN A 137 7.92 5.79 -1.99
N ASP A 138 8.08 6.34 -0.78
CA ASP A 138 9.38 6.58 -0.17
C ASP A 138 10.11 5.26 0.12
N ARG A 139 9.41 4.29 0.72
CA ARG A 139 9.99 3.01 1.13
C ARG A 139 10.44 2.15 -0.05
N PHE A 140 9.65 2.10 -1.12
CA PHE A 140 9.93 1.19 -2.26
C PHE A 140 10.49 1.89 -3.50
N HIS A 141 10.75 3.19 -3.40
CA HIS A 141 11.33 4.03 -4.45
C HIS A 141 10.53 3.97 -5.75
N VAL A 142 9.21 4.20 -5.66
CA VAL A 142 8.26 3.97 -6.75
C VAL A 142 7.57 5.21 -7.30
#